data_AF-A0A9D1MNP7-F1
#
_entry.id   AF-A0A9D1MNP7-F1
#
_cell.length_a   1.000
_cell.length_b   1.000
_cell.length_c   1.000
_cell.angle_alpha   90.00
_cell.angle_beta   90.00
_cell.angle_gamma   90.00
#
_symmetry.space_group_name_H-M   'P 1'
#
loop_
_entity.id
_entity.type
_entity.pdbx_description
1 polymer ?
#
loop_
_entity_poly.entity_id
_entity_poly.type
_entity_poly.pdbx_seq_one_letter_code
_entity_poly.pdbx_strand_id
1 'polypeptide(L)'
;MLGLPKATELHKQLPKKAFYAKFQMNTAAKERIDADISKIAIVNEISPAKVHIAEGEKVKTFFVAQVTLKKKDFDERTIATIAKLIPQNMLLVLECKEEAKLALYHIKLMQTPWQPKESFSVELKGATLDAVWENIIIQVCGVQIESGNTLDEQLKVDDKRQMLEKEITRLDKLARKEKEPKKKFELAQQINKIKKELEGV
;
A
#
# COMPACT_ATOMS: atom_id res chain seq x y z
N MET A 1 -4.39 -10.87 14.05
CA MET A 1 -4.27 -9.53 13.43
C MET A 1 -4.85 -9.47 12.03
N LEU A 2 -4.63 -10.45 11.13
CA LEU A 2 -5.21 -10.41 9.77
C LEU A 2 -6.33 -11.44 9.50
N GLY A 3 -6.64 -12.32 10.45
CA GLY A 3 -7.64 -13.37 10.26
C GLY A 3 -7.24 -14.49 9.28
N LEU A 4 -5.96 -14.59 8.92
CA LEU A 4 -5.46 -15.62 8.01
C LEU A 4 -5.48 -17.03 8.65
N PRO A 5 -5.57 -18.11 7.85
CA PRO A 5 -5.59 -19.46 8.37
C PRO A 5 -4.33 -19.80 9.18
N LYS A 6 -4.47 -20.53 10.29
CA LYS A 6 -3.34 -20.91 11.17
C LYS A 6 -2.23 -21.66 10.43
N ALA A 7 -2.57 -22.46 9.42
CA ALA A 7 -1.59 -23.18 8.59
C ALA A 7 -0.62 -22.27 7.82
N THR A 8 -0.97 -20.98 7.68
CA THR A 8 -0.13 -19.99 7.03
C THR A 8 0.90 -19.37 7.96
N GLU A 9 0.73 -19.51 9.28
CA GLU A 9 1.62 -18.88 10.27
C GLU A 9 3.06 -19.36 10.09
N LEU A 10 3.97 -18.39 10.06
CA LEU A 10 5.41 -18.57 9.99
C LEU A 10 6.01 -17.55 10.93
N HIS A 11 7.03 -17.87 11.73
CA HIS A 11 7.65 -16.86 12.60
C HIS A 11 9.13 -16.73 12.31
N LYS A 12 9.45 -16.25 11.11
CA LYS A 12 10.84 -16.08 10.65
C LYS A 12 11.27 -14.64 10.82
N GLN A 13 11.98 -14.35 11.90
CA GLN A 13 12.60 -13.05 12.08
C GLN A 13 13.64 -12.81 10.98
N LEU A 14 13.66 -11.59 10.43
CA LEU A 14 14.66 -11.14 9.48
C LEU A 14 15.66 -10.24 10.22
N PRO A 15 16.85 -10.75 10.61
CA PRO A 15 17.85 -9.92 11.25
C PRO A 15 18.27 -8.80 10.29
N LYS A 16 18.19 -7.55 10.74
CA LYS A 16 18.53 -6.39 9.90
C LYS A 16 19.92 -6.49 9.30
N LYS A 17 20.92 -6.96 10.06
CA LYS A 17 22.29 -7.18 9.56
C LYS A 17 22.33 -8.14 8.37
N ALA A 18 21.58 -9.25 8.44
CA ALA A 18 21.49 -10.23 7.37
C ALA A 18 20.74 -9.67 6.16
N PHE A 19 19.68 -8.89 6.40
CA PHE A 19 18.94 -8.16 5.38
C PHE A 19 19.85 -7.16 4.64
N TYR A 20 20.58 -6.32 5.36
CA TYR A 20 21.51 -5.34 4.81
C TYR A 20 22.62 -5.96 3.97
N ALA A 21 23.18 -7.08 4.44
CA ALA A 21 24.26 -7.79 3.76
C ALA A 21 23.75 -8.46 2.48
N LYS A 22 22.62 -9.18 2.56
CA LYS A 22 22.03 -9.90 1.43
C LYS A 22 21.66 -8.97 0.27
N PHE A 23 21.24 -7.74 0.58
CA PHE A 23 20.76 -6.78 -0.41
C PHE A 23 21.75 -5.65 -0.70
N GLN A 24 23.00 -5.75 -0.23
CA GLN A 24 24.07 -4.79 -0.50
C GLN A 24 23.65 -3.32 -0.27
N MET A 25 22.92 -3.06 0.81
CA MET A 25 22.38 -1.73 1.06
C MET A 25 23.49 -0.70 1.30
N ASN A 26 23.30 0.53 0.80
CA ASN A 26 24.20 1.64 1.12
C ASN A 26 24.00 2.16 2.55
N THR A 27 24.98 2.91 3.07
CA THR A 27 24.98 3.42 4.45
C THR A 27 23.73 4.24 4.76
N ALA A 28 23.36 5.18 3.87
CA ALA A 28 22.20 6.04 4.06
C ALA A 28 20.88 5.25 4.15
N ALA A 29 20.72 4.16 3.39
CA ALA A 29 19.54 3.32 3.46
C ALA A 29 19.48 2.48 4.74
N LYS A 30 20.64 2.00 5.23
CA LYS A 30 20.71 1.31 6.53
C LYS A 30 20.34 2.24 7.67
N GLU A 31 20.89 3.45 7.69
CA GLU A 31 20.59 4.47 8.70
C GLU A 31 19.10 4.82 8.73
N ARG A 32 18.45 4.98 7.57
CA ARG A 32 16.99 5.19 7.49
C ARG A 32 16.20 4.03 8.08
N ILE A 33 16.54 2.78 7.72
CA ILE A 33 15.88 1.60 8.30
C ILE A 33 16.11 1.52 9.82
N ASP A 34 17.31 1.85 10.30
CA ASP A 34 17.61 1.81 11.73
C ASP A 34 16.92 2.93 12.51
N ALA A 35 16.70 4.08 11.90
CA ALA A 35 15.94 5.18 12.50
C ALA A 35 14.43 4.87 12.58
N ASP A 36 13.85 4.26 11.54
CA ASP A 36 12.39 4.12 11.43
C ASP A 36 11.88 2.77 11.94
N ILE A 37 12.66 1.70 11.79
CA ILE A 37 12.20 0.33 12.01
C ILE A 37 12.84 -0.26 13.26
N SER A 38 12.05 -0.95 14.07
CA SER A 38 12.52 -1.73 15.21
C SER A 38 12.80 -3.17 14.80
N LYS A 39 11.83 -3.83 14.17
CA LYS A 39 11.88 -5.27 13.85
C LYS A 39 11.18 -5.55 12.51
N ILE A 40 11.69 -6.55 11.80
CA ILE A 40 11.05 -7.13 10.61
C ILE A 40 10.95 -8.64 10.83
N ALA A 41 9.78 -9.21 10.60
CA ALA A 41 9.55 -10.64 10.66
C ALA A 41 8.57 -11.07 9.56
N ILE A 42 8.82 -12.21 8.94
CA ILE A 42 7.84 -12.87 8.09
C ILE A 42 6.92 -13.66 9.02
N VAL A 43 5.64 -13.30 9.00
CA VAL A 43 4.61 -13.81 9.91
C VAL A 43 3.66 -14.82 9.25
N ASN A 44 3.53 -14.77 7.93
CA ASN A 44 2.76 -15.77 7.18
C ASN A 44 3.40 -16.09 5.83
N GLU A 45 3.18 -17.31 5.37
CA GLU A 45 3.45 -17.78 4.01
C GLU A 45 2.14 -18.32 3.42
N ILE A 46 1.75 -17.78 2.27
CA ILE A 46 0.54 -18.14 1.55
C ILE A 46 0.95 -18.93 0.31
N SER A 47 0.76 -20.23 0.37
CA SER A 47 1.07 -21.19 -0.69
C SER A 47 -0.11 -22.14 -0.93
N PRO A 48 -0.20 -22.78 -2.11
CA PRO A 48 -1.32 -23.66 -2.45
C PRO A 48 -1.57 -24.75 -1.41
N ALA A 49 -0.49 -25.34 -0.89
CA ALA A 49 -0.54 -26.38 0.13
C ALA A 49 -1.11 -25.91 1.48
N LYS A 50 -0.95 -24.63 1.84
CA LYS A 50 -1.36 -24.08 3.14
C LYS A 50 -2.78 -23.53 3.16
N VAL A 51 -3.27 -23.05 2.02
CA VAL A 51 -4.60 -22.40 1.93
C VAL A 51 -5.60 -23.15 1.04
N HIS A 52 -5.19 -24.25 0.41
CA HIS A 52 -6.03 -25.05 -0.50
C HIS A 52 -6.60 -24.24 -1.68
N ILE A 53 -5.82 -23.28 -2.17
CA ILE A 53 -6.13 -22.45 -3.35
C ILE A 53 -5.16 -22.86 -4.45
N ALA A 54 -5.64 -22.94 -5.70
CA ALA A 54 -4.77 -23.32 -6.81
C ALA A 54 -3.62 -22.34 -6.99
N GLU A 55 -2.48 -22.86 -7.43
CA GLU A 55 -1.32 -22.06 -7.81
C GLU A 55 -1.71 -21.09 -8.94
N GLY A 56 -1.23 -19.84 -8.86
CA GLY A 56 -1.38 -18.88 -9.94
C GLY A 56 -0.35 -19.09 -11.05
N GLU A 57 -0.61 -18.53 -12.22
CA GLU A 57 0.38 -18.41 -13.29
C GLU A 57 1.50 -17.44 -12.88
N LYS A 58 1.14 -16.29 -12.28
CA LYS A 58 2.08 -15.24 -11.87
C LYS A 58 2.49 -15.36 -10.40
N VAL A 59 1.56 -15.74 -9.54
CA VAL A 59 1.72 -15.82 -8.09
C VAL A 59 1.75 -17.28 -7.66
N LYS A 60 2.96 -17.76 -7.37
CA LYS A 60 3.22 -19.12 -6.89
C LYS A 60 3.05 -19.25 -5.38
N THR A 61 3.54 -18.23 -4.67
CA THR A 61 3.48 -18.05 -3.22
C THR A 61 3.62 -16.56 -2.95
N PHE A 62 3.03 -16.07 -1.87
CA PHE A 62 3.32 -14.73 -1.35
C PHE A 62 3.41 -14.73 0.18
N PHE A 63 3.96 -13.67 0.75
CA PHE A 63 4.26 -13.61 2.17
C PHE A 63 3.61 -12.41 2.85
N VAL A 64 3.42 -12.53 4.16
CA VAL A 64 3.08 -11.40 5.02
C VAL A 64 4.28 -11.10 5.90
N ALA A 65 4.75 -9.85 5.86
CA ALA A 65 5.80 -9.40 6.75
C ALA A 65 5.30 -8.32 7.71
N GLN A 66 5.51 -8.56 8.99
CA GLN A 66 5.29 -7.62 10.06
C GLN A 66 6.51 -6.71 10.19
N VAL A 67 6.28 -5.40 10.10
CA VAL A 67 7.30 -4.36 10.24
C VAL A 67 6.92 -3.51 11.45
N THR A 68 7.61 -3.71 12.57
CA THR A 68 7.42 -2.90 13.77
C THR A 68 8.20 -1.59 13.60
N LEU A 69 7.49 -0.48 13.52
CA LEU A 69 8.01 0.87 13.40
C LEU A 69 8.25 1.50 14.77
N LYS A 70 9.25 2.37 14.84
CA LYS A 70 9.56 3.16 16.04
C LYS A 70 8.67 4.39 16.19
N LYS A 71 8.14 4.89 15.07
CA LYS A 71 7.31 6.10 14.96
C LYS A 71 6.36 6.00 13.77
N LYS A 72 5.24 6.71 13.83
CA LYS A 72 4.28 6.79 12.71
C LYS A 72 4.79 7.67 11.56
N ASP A 73 5.64 8.62 11.87
CA ASP A 73 6.32 9.49 10.89
C ASP A 73 7.63 8.82 10.42
N PHE A 74 7.50 7.94 9.44
CA PHE A 74 8.61 7.20 8.84
C PHE A 74 8.79 7.62 7.38
N ASP A 75 9.97 7.39 6.82
CA ASP A 75 10.22 7.65 5.40
C ASP A 75 9.59 6.54 4.54
N GLU A 76 8.59 6.87 3.73
CA GLU A 76 7.93 5.91 2.84
C GLU A 76 8.90 5.22 1.86
N ARG A 77 10.02 5.88 1.53
CA ARG A 77 11.08 5.28 0.71
C ARG A 77 11.70 4.07 1.40
N THR A 78 11.74 4.06 2.74
CA THR A 78 12.21 2.92 3.53
C THR A 78 11.30 1.71 3.33
N ILE A 79 9.98 1.89 3.40
CA ILE A 79 9.00 0.82 3.19
C ILE A 79 9.01 0.35 1.74
N ALA A 80 9.04 1.27 0.78
CA ALA A 80 9.14 0.93 -0.64
C ALA A 80 10.42 0.14 -0.92
N THR A 81 11.55 0.50 -0.28
CA THR A 81 12.79 -0.26 -0.39
C THR A 81 12.58 -1.69 0.12
N ILE A 82 12.03 -1.86 1.32
CA ILE A 82 11.79 -3.20 1.89
C ILE A 82 10.88 -4.06 1.01
N ALA A 83 9.78 -3.48 0.52
CA ALA A 83 8.84 -4.17 -0.35
C ALA A 83 9.50 -4.60 -1.68
N LYS A 84 10.37 -3.78 -2.25
CA LYS A 84 11.11 -4.07 -3.49
C LYS A 84 12.26 -5.05 -3.32
N LEU A 85 12.86 -5.09 -2.14
CA LEU A 85 14.07 -5.87 -1.90
C LEU A 85 13.81 -7.38 -1.94
N ILE A 86 12.59 -7.82 -1.62
CA ILE A 86 12.23 -9.23 -1.70
C ILE A 86 11.49 -9.43 -3.02
N PRO A 87 12.06 -10.16 -4.01
CA PRO A 87 11.49 -10.32 -5.35
C PRO A 87 10.33 -11.33 -5.36
N GLN A 88 9.39 -11.15 -4.44
CA GLN A 88 8.18 -11.93 -4.27
C GLN A 88 7.08 -11.01 -3.74
N ASN A 89 5.84 -11.32 -4.07
CA ASN A 89 4.68 -10.57 -3.57
C ASN A 89 4.67 -10.58 -2.04
N MET A 90 4.50 -9.39 -1.46
CA MET A 90 4.55 -9.21 -0.02
C MET A 90 3.51 -8.20 0.45
N LEU A 91 2.67 -8.65 1.38
CA LEU A 91 1.82 -7.78 2.17
C LEU A 91 2.59 -7.38 3.44
N LEU A 92 2.81 -6.08 3.62
CA LEU A 92 3.44 -5.53 4.80
C LEU A 92 2.38 -5.11 5.80
N VAL A 93 2.56 -5.52 7.05
CA VAL A 93 1.80 -5.00 8.20
C VAL A 93 2.73 -4.05 8.93
N LEU A 94 2.50 -2.75 8.77
CA LEU A 94 3.28 -1.71 9.41
C LEU A 94 2.66 -1.39 10.77
N GLU A 95 3.36 -1.71 11.86
CA GLU A 95 2.84 -1.56 13.22
C GLU A 95 3.57 -0.47 13.98
N CYS A 96 2.83 0.37 14.70
CA CYS A 96 3.41 1.34 15.61
C CYS A 96 2.48 1.48 16.84
N LYS A 97 2.94 0.99 17.99
CA LYS A 97 2.14 0.90 19.23
C LYS A 97 0.91 -0.01 19.00
N GLU A 98 -0.29 0.48 19.32
CA GLU A 98 -1.55 -0.28 19.19
C GLU A 98 -2.22 -0.14 17.81
N GLU A 99 -1.59 0.60 16.89
CA GLU A 99 -2.11 0.82 15.55
C GLU A 99 -1.24 0.17 14.50
N ALA A 100 -1.88 -0.10 13.36
CA ALA A 100 -1.22 -0.61 12.18
C ALA A 100 -1.80 -0.02 10.89
N LYS A 101 -1.12 -0.27 9.79
CA LYS A 101 -1.65 -0.12 8.44
C LYS A 101 -1.06 -1.19 7.52
N LEU A 102 -1.80 -1.51 6.48
CA LEU A 102 -1.33 -2.43 5.45
C LEU A 102 -0.59 -1.66 4.38
N ALA A 103 0.45 -2.26 3.81
CA ALA A 103 1.17 -1.72 2.69
C ALA A 103 1.62 -2.83 1.73
N LEU A 104 1.67 -2.55 0.44
CA LEU A 104 2.25 -3.44 -0.56
C LEU A 104 2.84 -2.62 -1.71
N TYR A 105 3.73 -3.24 -2.47
CA TYR A 105 4.29 -2.64 -3.68
C TYR A 105 3.78 -3.38 -4.90
N HIS A 106 3.11 -2.67 -5.80
CA HIS A 106 2.67 -3.18 -7.10
C HIS A 106 3.29 -2.34 -8.22
N ILE A 107 2.63 -1.26 -8.62
CA ILE A 107 3.21 -0.20 -9.49
C ILE A 107 3.93 0.85 -8.64
N LYS A 108 3.36 1.13 -7.47
CA LYS A 108 3.85 2.06 -6.45
C LYS A 108 3.58 1.47 -5.07
N LEU A 109 4.09 2.13 -4.03
CA LEU A 109 3.74 1.78 -2.66
C LEU A 109 2.29 2.19 -2.39
N MET A 110 1.44 1.22 -2.11
CA MET A 110 0.04 1.39 -1.75
C MET A 110 -0.12 1.12 -0.26
N GLN A 111 -0.97 1.91 0.42
CA GLN A 111 -1.09 1.86 1.87
C GLN A 111 -2.51 2.20 2.31
N THR A 112 -2.97 1.53 3.37
CA THR A 112 -4.20 1.92 4.07
C THR A 112 -3.94 3.06 5.06
N PRO A 113 -4.99 3.73 5.55
CA PRO A 113 -4.88 4.55 6.75
C PRO A 113 -4.46 3.73 7.98
N TRP A 114 -3.99 4.43 9.02
CA TRP A 114 -3.75 3.83 10.33
C TRP A 114 -5.07 3.44 10.99
N GLN A 115 -5.14 2.23 11.54
CA GLN A 115 -6.29 1.72 12.29
C GLN A 115 -5.79 0.85 13.47
N PRO A 116 -6.65 0.55 14.48
CA PRO A 116 -6.29 -0.38 15.54
C PRO A 116 -5.85 -1.73 14.98
N LYS A 117 -4.83 -2.36 15.57
CA LYS A 117 -4.25 -3.60 15.02
C LYS A 117 -5.29 -4.73 14.87
N GLU A 118 -6.29 -4.79 15.73
CA GLU A 118 -7.37 -5.78 15.72
C GLU A 118 -8.42 -5.53 14.62
N SER A 119 -8.45 -4.34 14.03
CA SER A 119 -9.46 -3.97 13.04
C SER A 119 -9.17 -4.49 11.63
N PHE A 120 -7.92 -4.89 11.36
CA PHE A 120 -7.56 -5.41 10.05
C PHE A 120 -8.03 -6.86 9.89
N SER A 121 -8.52 -7.16 8.69
CA SER A 121 -8.71 -8.52 8.23
C SER A 121 -8.36 -8.56 6.74
N VAL A 122 -7.81 -9.68 6.30
CA VAL A 122 -7.47 -9.88 4.90
C VAL A 122 -8.12 -11.17 4.46
N GLU A 123 -9.05 -11.06 3.51
CA GLU A 123 -9.76 -12.21 2.99
C GLU A 123 -9.06 -12.76 1.75
N LEU A 124 -8.74 -14.05 1.79
CA LEU A 124 -8.14 -14.77 0.66
C LEU A 124 -9.24 -15.23 -0.31
N LYS A 125 -9.79 -14.29 -1.10
CA LYS A 125 -10.81 -14.59 -2.10
C LYS A 125 -10.21 -14.75 -3.49
N GLY A 126 -10.50 -15.88 -4.13
CA GLY A 126 -10.07 -16.18 -5.50
C GLY A 126 -9.92 -17.68 -5.73
N ALA A 127 -10.11 -18.12 -6.97
CA ALA A 127 -9.91 -19.52 -7.34
C ALA A 127 -8.41 -19.91 -7.44
N THR A 128 -7.55 -18.92 -7.73
CA THR A 128 -6.10 -19.07 -7.84
C THR A 128 -5.39 -18.02 -6.99
N LEU A 129 -4.10 -18.23 -6.69
CA LEU A 129 -3.30 -17.25 -5.97
C LEU A 129 -3.11 -15.93 -6.73
N ASP A 130 -3.24 -15.91 -8.05
CA ASP A 130 -3.29 -14.66 -8.83
C ASP A 130 -4.52 -13.83 -8.44
N ALA A 131 -5.70 -14.45 -8.48
CA ALA A 131 -6.96 -13.81 -8.13
C ALA A 131 -6.98 -13.36 -6.66
N VAL A 132 -6.41 -14.18 -5.77
CA VAL A 132 -6.24 -13.82 -4.35
C VAL A 132 -5.36 -12.59 -4.19
N TRP A 133 -4.22 -12.55 -4.88
CA TRP A 133 -3.30 -11.42 -4.78
C TRP A 133 -3.91 -10.14 -5.35
N GLU A 134 -4.60 -10.20 -6.50
CA GLU A 134 -5.34 -9.07 -7.06
C GLU A 134 -6.41 -8.57 -6.07
N ASN A 135 -7.17 -9.47 -5.46
CA ASN A 135 -8.16 -9.11 -4.45
C ASN A 135 -7.54 -8.49 -3.17
N ILE A 136 -6.31 -8.85 -2.81
CA ILE A 136 -5.58 -8.17 -1.72
C ILE A 136 -5.19 -6.75 -2.14
N ILE A 137 -4.72 -6.54 -3.37
CA ILE A 137 -4.43 -5.20 -3.89
C ILE A 137 -5.69 -4.33 -3.84
N ILE A 138 -6.84 -4.87 -4.27
CA ILE A 138 -8.14 -4.19 -4.22
C ILE A 138 -8.50 -3.79 -2.78
N GLN A 139 -8.39 -4.73 -1.82
CA GLN A 139 -8.66 -4.45 -0.39
C GLN A 139 -7.75 -3.35 0.18
N VAL A 140 -6.46 -3.35 -0.16
CA VAL A 140 -5.50 -2.35 0.33
C VAL A 140 -5.70 -0.98 -0.33
N CYS A 141 -6.07 -0.95 -1.61
CA CYS A 141 -6.27 0.29 -2.35
C CYS A 141 -7.67 0.88 -2.18
N GLY A 142 -8.65 0.09 -1.74
CA GLY A 142 -10.05 0.50 -1.65
C GLY A 142 -10.67 0.81 -3.02
N VAL A 143 -10.16 0.17 -4.08
CA VAL A 143 -10.63 0.39 -5.46
C VAL A 143 -11.80 -0.54 -5.79
N GLN A 144 -12.66 -0.14 -6.72
CA GLN A 144 -13.66 -1.02 -7.32
C GLN A 144 -13.35 -1.15 -8.80
N ILE A 145 -13.15 -2.39 -9.26
CA ILE A 145 -12.87 -2.65 -10.67
C ILE A 145 -14.15 -2.45 -11.47
N GLU A 146 -14.16 -1.45 -12.35
CA GLU A 146 -15.26 -1.24 -13.29
C GLU A 146 -15.26 -2.32 -14.37
N SER A 147 -16.46 -2.68 -14.87
CA SER A 147 -16.61 -3.77 -15.83
C SER A 147 -15.78 -3.52 -17.10
N GLY A 148 -14.89 -4.46 -17.42
CA GLY A 148 -14.03 -4.40 -18.60
C GLY A 148 -12.62 -3.84 -18.36
N ASN A 149 -12.34 -3.24 -17.20
CA ASN A 149 -11.00 -2.79 -16.83
C ASN A 149 -10.18 -3.93 -16.21
N THR A 150 -8.89 -3.94 -16.50
CA THR A 150 -7.91 -4.67 -15.69
C THR A 150 -7.62 -3.93 -14.39
N LEU A 151 -7.05 -4.62 -13.38
CA LEU A 151 -6.62 -3.98 -12.13
C LEU A 151 -5.68 -2.79 -12.38
N ASP A 152 -4.71 -2.95 -13.27
CA ASP A 152 -3.72 -1.90 -13.57
C ASP A 152 -4.34 -0.68 -14.27
N GLU A 153 -5.35 -0.89 -15.10
CA GLU A 153 -6.11 0.21 -15.73
C GLU A 153 -6.95 0.94 -14.69
N GLN A 154 -7.68 0.20 -13.84
CA GLN A 154 -8.49 0.81 -12.77
C GLN A 154 -7.61 1.63 -11.82
N LEU A 155 -6.45 1.11 -11.42
CA LEU A 155 -5.51 1.83 -10.56
C LEU A 155 -5.02 3.14 -11.19
N LYS A 156 -4.82 3.20 -12.51
CA LYS A 156 -4.43 4.43 -13.21
C LYS A 156 -5.58 5.44 -13.26
N VAL A 157 -6.82 4.98 -13.48
CA VAL A 157 -8.02 5.81 -13.46
C VAL A 157 -8.22 6.42 -12.09
N ASP A 158 -8.18 5.60 -11.03
CA ASP A 158 -8.37 6.06 -9.65
C ASP A 158 -7.25 7.00 -9.20
N ASP A 159 -6.01 6.78 -9.62
CA ASP A 159 -4.89 7.69 -9.38
C ASP A 159 -5.13 9.07 -10.00
N LYS A 160 -5.58 9.10 -11.25
CA LYS A 160 -5.92 10.36 -11.94
C LYS A 160 -7.07 11.07 -11.23
N ARG A 161 -8.11 10.33 -10.85
CA ARG A 161 -9.26 10.84 -10.10
C ARG A 161 -8.80 11.48 -8.78
N GLN A 162 -8.00 10.78 -7.98
CA GLN A 162 -7.44 11.29 -6.72
C GLN A 162 -6.55 12.53 -6.90
N MET A 163 -5.73 12.59 -7.96
CA MET A 163 -4.90 13.77 -8.25
C MET A 163 -5.75 15.00 -8.54
N LEU A 164 -6.77 14.86 -9.39
CA LEU A 164 -7.70 15.95 -9.73
C LEU A 164 -8.48 16.42 -8.49
N GLU A 165 -8.99 15.49 -7.67
CA GLU A 165 -9.69 15.81 -6.41
C GLU A 165 -8.82 16.55 -5.40
N LYS A 166 -7.56 16.13 -5.24
CA LYS A 166 -6.59 16.83 -4.39
C LYS A 166 -6.34 18.25 -4.89
N GLU A 167 -6.20 18.43 -6.19
CA GLU A 167 -5.98 19.75 -6.77
C GLU A 167 -7.21 20.65 -6.62
N ILE A 168 -8.41 20.13 -6.84
CA ILE A 168 -9.67 20.84 -6.55
C ILE A 168 -9.70 21.27 -5.08
N THR A 169 -9.38 20.37 -4.15
CA THR A 169 -9.37 20.65 -2.71
C THR A 169 -8.34 21.73 -2.35
N ARG A 170 -7.16 21.70 -2.97
CA ARG A 170 -6.10 22.70 -2.78
C ARG A 170 -6.55 24.07 -3.29
N LEU A 171 -7.08 24.15 -4.51
CA LEU A 171 -7.57 25.39 -5.11
C LEU A 171 -8.77 25.95 -4.35
N ASP A 172 -9.69 25.11 -3.88
CA ASP A 172 -10.85 25.56 -3.10
C ASP A 172 -10.41 26.19 -1.76
N LYS A 173 -9.43 25.59 -1.08
CA LYS A 173 -8.82 26.18 0.13
C LYS A 173 -8.16 27.53 -0.16
N LEU A 174 -7.51 27.69 -1.33
CA LEU A 174 -6.93 28.96 -1.74
C LEU A 174 -8.01 30.00 -2.05
N ALA A 175 -9.04 29.62 -2.81
CA ALA A 175 -10.15 30.50 -3.19
C ALA A 175 -10.93 31.02 -1.99
N ARG A 176 -11.06 30.21 -0.92
CA ARG A 176 -11.70 30.63 0.35
C ARG A 176 -10.87 31.65 1.12
N LYS A 177 -9.55 31.62 1.00
CA LYS A 177 -8.62 32.55 1.69
C LYS A 177 -8.35 33.83 0.90
N GLU A 178 -8.62 33.81 -0.41
CA GLU A 178 -8.38 34.95 -1.30
C GLU A 178 -9.39 36.08 -1.05
N LYS A 179 -8.88 37.31 -0.95
CA LYS A 179 -9.65 38.53 -0.71
C LYS A 179 -9.92 39.29 -2.01
N GLU A 180 -9.01 39.21 -2.99
CA GLU A 180 -9.15 39.92 -4.26
C GLU A 180 -10.19 39.22 -5.16
N PRO A 181 -11.29 39.91 -5.54
CA PRO A 181 -12.37 39.28 -6.30
C PRO A 181 -11.93 38.66 -7.64
N LYS A 182 -10.98 39.30 -8.33
CA LYS A 182 -10.45 38.82 -9.62
C LYS A 182 -9.73 37.49 -9.48
N LYS A 183 -8.78 37.39 -8.54
CA LYS A 183 -8.05 36.15 -8.25
C LYS A 183 -8.95 35.03 -7.75
N LYS A 184 -9.96 35.37 -6.93
CA LYS A 184 -10.96 34.40 -6.48
C LYS A 184 -11.77 33.82 -7.65
N PHE A 185 -12.14 34.67 -8.62
CA PHE A 185 -12.81 34.25 -9.84
C PHE A 185 -11.93 33.36 -10.72
N GLU A 186 -10.65 33.69 -10.89
CA GLU A 186 -9.68 32.87 -11.62
C GLU A 186 -9.52 31.48 -11.00
N LEU A 187 -9.38 31.40 -9.67
CA LEU A 187 -9.32 30.12 -8.95
C LEU A 187 -10.60 29.30 -9.13
N ALA A 188 -11.77 29.93 -9.12
CA ALA A 188 -13.04 29.26 -9.39
C ALA A 188 -13.13 28.73 -10.83
N GLN A 189 -12.63 29.46 -11.82
CA GLN A 189 -12.55 28.98 -13.20
C GLN A 189 -11.63 27.77 -13.34
N GLN A 190 -10.46 27.78 -12.68
CA GLN A 190 -9.55 26.64 -12.65
C GLN A 190 -10.20 25.41 -12.01
N ILE A 191 -10.87 25.58 -10.86
CA ILE A 191 -11.64 24.50 -10.21
C ILE A 191 -12.67 23.91 -11.18
N ASN A 192 -13.44 24.74 -11.87
CA ASN A 192 -14.46 24.27 -12.81
C ASN A 192 -13.87 23.52 -14.01
N LYS A 193 -12.69 23.94 -14.49
CA LYS A 193 -11.97 23.21 -15.55
C LYS A 193 -11.56 21.81 -15.08
N ILE A 194 -10.98 21.72 -13.88
CA ILE A 194 -10.52 20.44 -13.32
C ILE A 194 -11.72 19.53 -12.99
N LYS A 195 -12.86 20.07 -12.55
CA LYS A 195 -14.11 19.30 -12.39
C LYS A 195 -14.61 18.68 -13.69
N LYS A 196 -14.55 19.42 -14.81
CA LYS A 196 -14.89 18.85 -16.12
C LYS A 196 -13.93 17.76 -16.56
N GLU A 197 -12.64 17.93 -16.28
CA GLU A 197 -11.66 16.86 -16.51
C GLU A 197 -11.94 15.63 -15.65
N LEU A 198 -12.39 15.82 -14.40
CA LEU A 198 -12.77 14.74 -13.49
C LEU A 198 -14.03 13.98 -13.95
N GLU A 199 -15.02 14.67 -14.51
CA GLU A 199 -16.23 14.04 -15.09
C GLU A 199 -15.92 13.14 -16.31
N GLY A 200 -14.79 13.38 -16.98
CA GLY A 200 -14.31 12.57 -18.09
C GLY A 200 -13.36 11.42 -17.70
N VAL A 201 -13.19 11.15 -16.40
CA VAL A 201 -12.36 10.07 -15.85
C VAL A 201 -13.23 8.98 -15.26
#